data_AF-A0A1B6MC53-F1
#
_entry.id   AF-A0A1B6MC53-F1
#
_cell.length_a   1.000
_cell.length_b   1.000
_cell.length_c   1.000
_cell.angle_alpha   90.00
_cell.angle_beta   90.00
_cell.angle_gamma   90.00
#
_symmetry.space_group_name_H-M   'P 1'
#
loop_
_entity.id
_entity.type
_entity.pdbx_description
1 polymer ?
#
loop_
_entity_poly.entity_id
_entity_poly.type
_entity_poly.pdbx_seq_one_letter_code
_entity_poly.pdbx_strand_id
1 'polypeptide(L)'
;MPHVVHLSLHALLFVFPAIAFVLEGSQTSYAQFRKWNAALNGSLEFEFKTEQANGLLLYTDDGGTYDFFEIKLVEGALRLRYNLGGGAQILTVGRDLNDGHWHKVQVRRNVESTTLTVDGVTQTRTSRGKEFQFGRLSSNSDVYVGGMPSWYNTKLTLLALPSVIFEPRFG
;
A
#
# COMPACT_ATOMS: atom_id res chain seq x y z
N MET A 1 7.98 -38.02 -50.19
CA MET A 1 9.08 -37.37 -49.44
C MET A 1 8.54 -36.06 -48.87
N PRO A 2 8.96 -35.66 -47.66
CA PRO A 2 8.07 -35.17 -46.61
C PRO A 2 7.53 -33.75 -46.81
N HIS A 3 6.37 -33.54 -46.19
CA HIS A 3 5.67 -32.27 -46.00
C HIS A 3 6.37 -31.41 -44.94
N VAL A 4 6.40 -30.09 -45.13
CA VAL A 4 6.70 -29.12 -44.06
C VAL A 4 5.48 -28.21 -43.89
N VAL A 5 4.78 -28.41 -42.78
CA VAL A 5 3.75 -27.53 -42.26
C VAL A 5 4.44 -26.60 -41.27
N HIS A 6 4.45 -25.29 -41.53
CA HIS A 6 4.90 -24.31 -40.54
C HIS A 6 3.69 -23.82 -39.76
N LEU A 7 3.46 -24.40 -38.57
CA LEU A 7 2.63 -23.76 -37.56
C LEU A 7 3.49 -22.73 -36.83
N SER A 8 3.30 -21.44 -37.11
CA SER A 8 3.77 -20.39 -36.21
C SER A 8 2.65 -20.06 -35.24
N LEU A 9 2.65 -20.74 -34.09
CA LEU A 9 1.86 -20.33 -32.93
C LEU A 9 2.57 -19.12 -32.31
N HIS A 10 2.21 -17.92 -32.75
CA HIS A 10 2.50 -16.73 -31.96
C HIS A 10 1.57 -16.81 -30.75
N ALA A 11 2.11 -17.31 -29.64
CA ALA A 11 1.49 -17.21 -28.34
C ALA A 11 1.11 -15.75 -28.15
N LEU A 12 -0.19 -15.46 -28.14
CA LEU A 12 -0.70 -14.20 -27.63
C LEU A 12 -0.22 -14.12 -26.19
N LEU A 13 0.84 -13.35 -25.95
CA LEU A 13 1.05 -12.73 -24.66
C LEU A 13 -0.12 -11.77 -24.49
N PHE A 14 -1.24 -12.28 -23.96
CA PHE A 14 -2.18 -11.44 -23.25
C PHE A 14 -1.43 -10.92 -22.03
N VAL A 15 -0.62 -9.86 -22.25
CA VAL A 15 -0.35 -8.91 -21.19
C VAL A 15 -1.72 -8.30 -20.95
N PHE A 16 -2.46 -8.84 -19.98
CA PHE A 16 -3.57 -8.11 -19.42
C PHE A 16 -2.97 -6.79 -18.95
N PRO A 17 -3.33 -5.64 -19.55
CA PRO A 17 -2.89 -4.39 -18.97
C PRO A 17 -3.42 -4.41 -17.54
N ALA A 18 -2.51 -4.32 -16.57
CA ALA A 18 -2.91 -4.02 -15.20
C ALA A 18 -3.78 -2.76 -15.31
N ILE A 19 -5.04 -2.87 -14.92
CA ILE A 19 -5.97 -1.75 -14.97
C ILE A 19 -5.44 -0.73 -13.96
N ALA A 20 -4.74 0.28 -14.45
CA ALA A 20 -4.43 1.47 -13.69
C ALA A 20 -5.67 2.37 -13.64
N PHE A 21 -5.84 3.09 -12.54
CA PHE A 21 -6.83 4.13 -12.41
C PHE A 21 -6.12 5.44 -12.05
N VAL A 22 -6.69 6.55 -12.50
CA VAL A 22 -6.17 7.88 -12.18
C VAL A 22 -7.01 8.45 -11.05
N LEU A 23 -6.33 8.95 -10.03
CA LEU A 23 -6.94 9.75 -8.99
C LEU A 23 -6.70 11.22 -9.33
N GLU A 24 -7.69 12.05 -9.09
CA GLU A 24 -7.69 13.48 -9.46
C GLU A 24 -7.37 14.41 -8.28
N GLY A 25 -7.13 13.85 -7.08
CA GLY A 25 -6.79 14.61 -5.88
C GLY A 25 -7.95 15.35 -5.22
N SER A 26 -9.18 15.23 -5.72
CA SER A 26 -10.36 15.83 -5.09
C SER A 26 -10.65 15.23 -3.71
N GLN A 27 -11.45 15.92 -2.89
CA GLN A 27 -11.81 15.44 -1.53
C GLN A 27 -12.56 14.10 -1.54
N THR A 28 -13.14 13.73 -2.67
CA THR A 28 -13.84 12.45 -2.88
C THR A 28 -12.98 11.42 -3.61
N SER A 29 -11.77 11.79 -4.04
CA SER A 29 -10.88 10.90 -4.76
C SER A 29 -10.21 9.92 -3.80
N TYR A 30 -10.56 8.64 -3.95
CA TYR A 30 -9.91 7.48 -3.35
C TYR A 30 -10.37 6.22 -4.11
N ALA A 31 -9.59 5.16 -4.02
CA ALA A 31 -10.04 3.82 -4.37
C ALA A 31 -10.15 2.96 -3.11
N GLN A 32 -11.11 2.03 -3.11
CA GLN A 32 -11.35 1.10 -2.01
C GLN A 32 -11.19 -0.33 -2.50
N PHE A 33 -10.36 -1.11 -1.80
CA PHE A 33 -10.11 -2.52 -2.05
C PHE A 33 -10.49 -3.33 -0.81
N ARG A 34 -10.70 -4.64 -1.01
CA ARG A 34 -11.02 -5.55 0.09
C ARG A 34 -9.93 -5.52 1.16
N LYS A 35 -10.34 -5.73 2.40
CA LYS A 35 -9.48 -5.96 3.57
C LYS A 35 -8.25 -6.82 3.26
N TRP A 36 -7.08 -6.34 3.66
CA TRP A 36 -5.83 -7.09 3.57
C TRP A 36 -5.67 -8.02 4.78
N ASN A 37 -5.56 -9.33 4.52
CA ASN A 37 -5.24 -10.31 5.56
C ASN A 37 -3.73 -10.32 5.86
N ALA A 38 -3.24 -9.29 6.53
CA ALA A 38 -1.82 -9.18 6.88
C ALA A 38 -1.39 -10.16 7.98
N ALA A 39 -2.32 -10.50 8.91
CA ALA A 39 -2.17 -11.40 10.05
C ALA A 39 -0.76 -11.44 10.67
N LEU A 40 -0.10 -12.61 10.69
CA LEU A 40 1.33 -12.74 11.02
C LEU A 40 2.19 -12.81 9.76
N ASN A 41 1.65 -13.33 8.66
CA ASN A 41 2.33 -13.48 7.39
C ASN A 41 1.41 -12.96 6.30
N GLY A 42 1.86 -11.95 5.56
CA GLY A 42 1.06 -11.31 4.54
C GLY A 42 1.90 -10.42 3.65
N SER A 43 1.47 -10.25 2.41
CA SER A 43 2.09 -9.33 1.47
C SER A 43 1.06 -8.43 0.81
N LEU A 44 1.45 -7.20 0.55
CA LEU A 44 0.70 -6.24 -0.24
C LEU A 44 1.65 -5.63 -1.27
N GLU A 45 1.22 -5.57 -2.51
CA GLU A 45 2.02 -5.09 -3.64
C GLU A 45 1.16 -4.18 -4.52
N PHE A 46 1.73 -3.06 -4.95
CA PHE A 46 1.11 -2.14 -5.89
C PHE A 46 2.18 -1.35 -6.64
N GLU A 47 1.78 -0.71 -7.73
CA GLU A 47 2.63 0.23 -8.47
C GLU A 47 1.99 1.61 -8.45
N PHE A 48 2.80 2.66 -8.43
CA PHE A 48 2.33 4.03 -8.51
C PHE A 48 3.21 4.85 -9.47
N LYS A 49 2.63 5.92 -9.99
CA LYS A 49 3.30 6.94 -10.80
C LYS A 49 2.74 8.30 -10.42
N THR A 50 3.60 9.26 -10.11
CA THR A 50 3.19 10.62 -9.73
C THR A 50 4.33 11.62 -9.94
N GLU A 51 3.99 12.90 -10.04
CA GLU A 51 4.94 14.01 -9.93
C GLU A 51 4.85 14.72 -8.56
N GLN A 52 3.88 14.35 -7.73
CA GLN A 52 3.70 14.93 -6.40
C GLN A 52 4.67 14.32 -5.39
N ALA A 53 5.44 15.18 -4.71
CA ALA A 53 6.43 14.75 -3.72
C ALA A 53 5.82 14.28 -2.38
N ASN A 54 4.55 14.61 -2.10
CA ASN A 54 3.88 14.31 -0.84
C ASN A 54 2.44 13.84 -1.09
N GLY A 55 2.01 12.79 -0.39
CA GLY A 55 0.63 12.34 -0.45
C GLY A 55 0.43 10.92 0.08
N LEU A 56 -0.80 10.62 0.52
CA LEU A 56 -1.20 9.31 1.01
C LEU A 56 -1.36 8.32 -0.14
N LEU A 57 -0.55 7.27 -0.18
CA LEU A 57 -0.71 6.20 -1.17
C LEU A 57 -1.71 5.16 -0.68
N LEU A 58 -1.61 4.74 0.58
CA LEU A 58 -2.43 3.65 1.11
C LEU A 58 -2.65 3.78 2.62
N TYR A 59 -3.85 3.45 3.07
CA TYR A 59 -4.18 3.25 4.49
C TYR A 59 -5.08 2.04 4.72
N THR A 60 -4.83 1.32 5.81
CA THR A 60 -5.74 0.31 6.38
C THR A 60 -5.45 0.13 7.88
N ASP A 61 -6.45 -0.29 8.66
CA ASP A 61 -6.31 -0.52 10.11
C ASP A 61 -7.17 -1.70 10.59
N ASP A 62 -7.08 -2.00 11.90
CA ASP A 62 -7.79 -3.09 12.57
C ASP A 62 -9.27 -2.79 12.92
N GLY A 63 -9.83 -1.71 12.36
CA GLY A 63 -11.18 -1.24 12.68
C GLY A 63 -11.21 -0.16 13.75
N GLY A 64 -10.17 0.67 13.83
CA GLY A 64 -10.14 1.84 14.71
C GLY A 64 -9.51 1.63 16.07
N THR A 65 -8.82 0.51 16.29
CA THR A 65 -8.25 0.19 17.61
C THR A 65 -6.80 0.69 17.70
N TYR A 66 -5.81 -0.13 17.35
CA TYR A 66 -4.39 0.21 17.56
C TYR A 66 -3.51 -0.03 16.34
N ASP A 67 -3.82 -1.05 15.55
CA ASP A 67 -2.96 -1.49 14.47
C ASP A 67 -3.32 -0.83 13.16
N PHE A 68 -2.30 -0.40 12.41
CA PHE A 68 -2.49 0.24 11.11
C PHE A 68 -1.28 0.07 10.20
N PHE A 69 -1.51 0.28 8.91
CA PHE A 69 -0.49 0.49 7.89
C PHE A 69 -0.82 1.78 7.13
N GLU A 70 0.12 2.73 7.13
CA GLU A 70 0.08 3.97 6.35
C GLU A 70 1.29 3.98 5.42
N ILE A 71 1.05 4.10 4.11
CA ILE A 71 2.09 4.29 3.09
C ILE A 71 1.86 5.64 2.43
N LYS A 72 2.90 6.48 2.38
CA LYS A 72 2.83 7.80 1.78
C LYS A 72 4.17 8.24 1.19
N LEU A 73 4.12 9.19 0.27
CA LEU A 73 5.32 9.93 -0.11
C LEU A 73 5.56 11.08 0.87
N VAL A 74 6.82 11.27 1.21
CA VAL A 74 7.32 12.43 1.96
C VAL A 74 8.57 12.91 1.25
N GLU A 75 8.50 14.09 0.64
CA GLU A 75 9.62 14.70 -0.12
C GLU A 75 10.22 13.74 -1.15
N GLY A 76 9.36 13.01 -1.88
CA GLY A 76 9.78 12.07 -2.92
C GLY A 76 10.31 10.72 -2.41
N ALA A 77 10.37 10.49 -1.09
CA ALA A 77 10.71 9.18 -0.53
C ALA A 77 9.46 8.42 -0.07
N LEU A 78 9.44 7.10 -0.25
CA LEU A 78 8.34 6.26 0.20
C LEU A 78 8.49 5.97 1.69
N ARG A 79 7.50 6.36 2.50
CA ARG A 79 7.46 6.10 3.93
C ARG A 79 6.33 5.13 4.27
N LEU A 80 6.69 4.02 4.91
CA LEU A 80 5.75 3.13 5.58
C LEU A 80 5.79 3.42 7.08
N ARG A 81 4.63 3.76 7.66
CA ARG A 81 4.41 3.82 9.10
C ARG A 81 3.40 2.73 9.47
N TYR A 82 3.71 1.94 10.49
CA TYR A 82 2.80 0.87 10.91
C TYR A 82 2.83 0.66 12.43
N ASN A 83 1.75 0.10 12.97
CA ASN A 83 1.67 -0.35 14.37
C ASN A 83 1.04 -1.75 14.42
N LEU A 84 1.53 -2.57 15.34
CA LEU A 84 1.13 -3.96 15.57
C LEU A 84 1.16 -4.23 17.08
N GLY A 85 0.46 -3.41 17.87
CA GLY A 85 0.42 -3.47 19.34
C GLY A 85 1.67 -2.96 20.09
N GLY A 86 2.85 -3.01 19.47
CA GLY A 86 4.13 -2.64 20.10
C GLY A 86 4.55 -1.16 20.05
N GLY A 87 3.71 -0.32 19.45
CA GLY A 87 4.02 1.07 19.14
C GLY A 87 4.53 1.27 17.71
N ALA A 88 4.29 2.46 17.17
CA ALA A 88 4.50 2.75 15.76
C ALA A 88 5.98 2.62 15.33
N GLN A 89 6.19 1.98 14.19
CA GLN A 89 7.48 1.87 13.50
C GLN A 89 7.43 2.61 12.16
N ILE A 90 8.60 3.01 11.67
CA ILE A 90 8.76 3.72 10.39
C ILE A 90 9.89 3.08 9.57
N LEU A 91 9.61 2.86 8.29
CA LEU A 91 10.54 2.47 7.24
C LEU A 91 10.50 3.56 6.15
N THR A 92 11.63 3.88 5.53
CA THR A 92 11.70 4.87 4.45
C THR A 92 12.68 4.40 3.38
N VAL A 93 12.20 4.27 2.15
CA VAL A 93 12.97 3.73 1.03
C VAL A 93 12.85 4.66 -0.17
N GLY A 94 13.96 4.80 -0.91
CA GLY A 94 14.03 5.59 -2.13
C GLY A 94 14.10 7.10 -1.87
N ARG A 95 14.19 7.84 -2.97
CA ARG A 95 14.16 9.29 -3.09
C ARG A 95 13.71 9.61 -4.52
N ASP A 96 13.22 10.82 -4.75
CA ASP A 96 12.82 11.28 -6.08
C ASP A 96 11.83 10.33 -6.79
N LEU A 97 11.02 9.57 -6.04
CA LEU A 97 10.02 8.62 -6.56
C LEU A 97 8.78 9.30 -7.16
N ASN A 98 8.83 10.62 -7.27
CA ASN A 98 7.84 11.46 -7.92
C ASN A 98 8.38 11.97 -9.26
N ASP A 99 9.10 11.13 -9.99
CA ASP A 99 9.77 11.44 -11.26
C ASP A 99 8.88 11.22 -12.49
N GLY A 100 7.59 10.88 -12.29
CA GLY A 100 6.67 10.55 -13.36
C GLY A 100 6.86 9.17 -13.99
N HIS A 101 7.66 8.27 -13.39
CA HIS A 101 7.75 6.86 -13.80
C HIS A 101 6.96 5.94 -12.87
N TRP A 102 6.79 4.69 -13.31
CA TRP A 102 6.17 3.65 -12.50
C TRP A 102 7.17 3.09 -11.51
N HIS A 103 6.79 3.08 -10.23
CA HIS A 103 7.56 2.47 -9.14
C HIS A 103 6.77 1.34 -8.51
N LYS A 104 7.44 0.22 -8.26
CA LYS A 104 6.86 -0.97 -7.66
C LYS A 104 7.12 -1.01 -6.16
N VAL A 105 6.05 -1.08 -5.38
CA VAL A 105 6.08 -1.12 -3.91
C VAL A 105 5.60 -2.47 -3.42
N GLN A 106 6.32 -3.03 -2.46
CA GLN A 106 5.92 -4.24 -1.78
C GLN A 106 6.13 -4.12 -0.27
N VAL A 107 5.09 -4.44 0.49
CA VAL A 107 5.16 -4.66 1.93
C VAL A 107 5.04 -6.15 2.19
N ARG A 108 5.99 -6.71 2.94
CA ARG A 108 5.96 -8.12 3.38
C ARG A 108 6.07 -8.20 4.88
N ARG A 109 5.24 -9.06 5.46
CA ARG A 109 5.27 -9.42 6.87
C ARG A 109 5.71 -10.86 7.04
N ASN A 110 6.59 -11.06 8.00
CA ASN A 110 7.01 -12.36 8.50
C ASN A 110 7.09 -12.29 10.02
N VAL A 111 5.96 -12.63 10.67
CA VAL A 111 5.75 -12.55 12.12
C VAL A 111 6.06 -11.14 12.64
N GLU A 112 7.17 -10.97 13.36
CA GLU A 112 7.61 -9.70 13.94
C GLU A 112 8.28 -8.77 12.93
N SER A 113 8.76 -9.31 11.81
CA SER A 113 9.50 -8.57 10.80
C SER A 113 8.56 -7.98 9.75
N THR A 114 8.68 -6.68 9.51
CA THR A 114 8.02 -5.97 8.41
C THR A 114 9.08 -5.44 7.46
N THR A 115 8.90 -5.73 6.18
CA THR A 115 9.83 -5.37 5.10
C THR A 115 9.12 -4.48 4.09
N LEU A 116 9.75 -3.37 3.73
CA LEU A 116 9.35 -2.48 2.65
C LEU A 116 10.37 -2.60 1.53
N THR A 117 9.89 -2.86 0.30
CA THR A 117 10.71 -2.91 -0.91
C THR A 117 10.16 -1.93 -1.94
N VAL A 118 11.03 -1.11 -2.53
CA VAL A 118 10.72 -0.21 -3.66
C VAL A 118 11.75 -0.44 -4.74
N ASP A 119 11.30 -0.83 -5.94
CA ASP A 119 12.16 -1.10 -7.10
C ASP A 119 13.36 -2.02 -6.79
N GLY A 120 13.14 -3.01 -5.92
CA GLY A 120 14.16 -3.96 -5.49
C GLY A 120 15.06 -3.49 -4.34
N VAL A 121 14.98 -2.22 -3.92
CA VAL A 121 15.67 -1.70 -2.73
C VAL A 121 14.82 -1.99 -1.50
N THR A 122 15.41 -2.60 -0.48
CA THR A 122 14.67 -3.13 0.68
C THR A 122 15.13 -2.55 2.00
N GLN A 123 14.18 -2.30 2.91
CA GLN A 123 14.44 -2.04 4.31
C GLN A 123 13.52 -2.92 5.18
N THR A 124 14.07 -3.51 6.24
CA THR A 124 13.34 -4.39 7.18
C THR A 124 13.43 -3.85 8.60
N ARG A 125 12.34 -4.01 9.35
CA ARG A 125 12.24 -3.63 10.77
C ARG A 125 11.60 -4.77 11.56
N THR A 126 12.20 -5.10 12.70
CA THR A 126 11.59 -6.00 13.69
C THR A 126 10.75 -5.18 14.65
N SER A 127 9.47 -5.53 14.76
CA SER A 127 8.51 -4.94 15.69
C SER A 127 8.86 -5.35 17.12
N ARG A 128 8.68 -4.45 18.09
CA ARG A 128 8.81 -4.77 19.51
C ARG A 128 7.46 -5.21 20.06
N GLY A 129 7.42 -5.94 21.17
CA GLY A 129 6.15 -6.34 21.82
C GLY A 129 5.99 -7.85 21.93
N LYS A 130 4.80 -8.29 22.36
CA LYS A 130 4.46 -9.71 22.57
C LYS A 130 3.47 -10.24 21.53
N GLU A 131 2.77 -9.35 20.84
CA GLU A 131 1.78 -9.66 19.82
C GLU A 131 2.15 -8.92 18.54
N PHE A 132 2.02 -9.60 17.41
CA PHE A 132 2.33 -9.06 16.08
C PHE A 132 1.16 -9.25 15.11
N GLN A 133 0.05 -9.79 15.60
CA GLN A 133 -1.13 -10.04 14.79
C GLN A 133 -1.73 -8.71 14.36
N PHE A 134 -1.95 -8.50 13.06
CA PHE A 134 -2.67 -7.31 12.57
C PHE A 134 -4.18 -7.53 12.75
N GLY A 135 -4.70 -7.06 13.89
CA GLY A 135 -6.12 -7.14 14.21
C GLY A 135 -6.76 -8.51 13.95
N ARG A 136 -8.05 -8.49 13.60
CA ARG A 136 -8.80 -9.66 13.15
C ARG A 136 -9.45 -9.32 11.82
N LEU A 137 -9.30 -10.18 10.80
CA LEU A 137 -9.82 -9.90 9.46
C LEU A 137 -11.30 -9.48 9.43
N SER A 138 -12.12 -10.01 10.35
CA SER A 138 -13.51 -9.62 10.51
C SER A 138 -13.70 -8.15 10.89
N SER A 139 -12.83 -7.59 11.75
CA SER A 139 -12.90 -6.20 12.22
C SER A 139 -12.08 -5.23 11.37
N ASN A 140 -11.04 -5.70 10.68
CA ASN A 140 -10.15 -4.84 9.89
C ASN A 140 -10.93 -3.96 8.91
N SER A 141 -10.46 -2.73 8.72
CA SER A 141 -10.98 -1.83 7.69
C SER A 141 -10.58 -2.31 6.30
N ASP A 142 -11.29 -1.80 5.29
CA ASP A 142 -10.87 -1.96 3.90
C ASP A 142 -9.54 -1.24 3.63
N VAL A 143 -8.96 -1.50 2.46
CA VAL A 143 -7.74 -0.82 2.02
C VAL A 143 -8.13 0.39 1.19
N TYR A 144 -7.74 1.58 1.65
CA TYR A 144 -7.99 2.84 0.95
C TYR A 144 -6.72 3.30 0.25
N VAL A 145 -6.84 3.73 -1.01
CA VAL A 145 -5.70 4.13 -1.85
C VAL A 145 -5.89 5.56 -2.33
N GLY A 146 -4.84 6.37 -2.20
CA GLY A 146 -4.74 7.75 -2.69
C GLY A 146 -5.51 8.81 -1.90
N GLY A 147 -6.32 8.39 -0.93
CA GLY A 147 -7.11 9.27 -0.07
C GLY A 147 -8.01 8.48 0.87
N MET A 148 -8.59 9.16 1.86
CA MET A 148 -9.55 8.57 2.80
C MET A 148 -10.99 8.96 2.44
N PRO A 149 -12.00 8.13 2.73
CA PRO A 149 -13.39 8.56 2.60
C PRO A 149 -13.70 9.77 3.49
N SER A 150 -14.28 10.83 2.93
CA SER A 150 -14.51 12.11 3.65
C SER A 150 -15.44 11.99 4.86
N TRP A 151 -16.28 10.96 4.92
CA TRP A 151 -17.15 10.71 6.06
C TRP A 151 -16.39 10.33 7.34
N TYR A 152 -15.10 9.96 7.25
CA TYR A 152 -14.25 9.79 8.44
C TYR A 152 -13.95 11.10 9.17
N ASN A 153 -14.11 12.26 8.51
CA ASN A 153 -13.83 13.56 9.11
C ASN A 153 -14.66 13.84 10.38
N THR A 154 -15.83 13.21 10.52
CA THR A 154 -16.69 13.30 11.71
C THR A 154 -16.66 12.04 12.57
N LYS A 155 -15.86 11.03 12.20
CA LYS A 155 -15.80 9.69 12.83
C LYS A 155 -14.36 9.25 13.12
N LEU A 156 -13.53 10.16 13.62
CA LEU A 156 -12.11 9.93 13.87
C LEU A 156 -11.83 8.74 14.80
N THR A 157 -12.75 8.43 15.72
CA THR A 157 -12.64 7.29 16.63
C THR A 157 -12.74 5.93 15.95
N LEU A 158 -13.10 5.90 14.65
CA LEU A 158 -13.09 4.68 13.84
C LEU A 158 -11.74 4.42 13.16
N LEU A 159 -10.73 5.25 13.45
CA LEU A 159 -9.38 5.13 12.87
C LEU A 159 -8.35 4.88 13.96
N ALA A 160 -7.50 3.88 13.76
CA ALA A 160 -6.35 3.64 14.64
C ALA A 160 -5.32 4.77 14.53
N LEU A 161 -5.25 5.44 13.37
CA LEU A 161 -4.45 6.63 13.14
C LEU A 161 -5.33 7.80 12.63
N PRO A 162 -5.96 8.58 13.52
CA PRO A 162 -6.83 9.69 13.10
C PRO A 162 -6.17 10.76 12.23
N SER A 163 -4.85 10.96 12.35
CA SER A 163 -4.15 11.98 11.56
C SER A 163 -4.17 11.72 10.05
N VAL A 164 -4.45 10.47 9.63
CA VAL A 164 -4.46 10.08 8.22
C VAL A 164 -5.46 10.88 7.37
N ILE A 165 -6.54 11.38 7.98
CA ILE A 165 -7.54 12.19 7.25
C ILE A 165 -7.01 13.56 6.80
N PHE A 166 -5.88 14.01 7.34
CA PHE A 166 -5.23 15.27 6.98
C PHE A 166 -4.08 15.08 5.98
N GLU A 167 -3.76 13.85 5.59
CA GLU A 167 -2.72 13.61 4.60
C GLU A 167 -3.16 14.13 3.22
N PRO A 168 -2.24 14.70 2.42
CA PRO A 168 -2.54 15.13 1.06
C PRO A 168 -3.02 13.95 0.21
N ARG A 169 -3.93 14.21 -0.72
CA ARG A 169 -4.45 13.21 -1.67
C ARG A 169 -3.66 13.27 -2.97
N PHE A 170 -3.46 12.13 -3.62
CA PHE A 170 -2.87 12.12 -4.96
C PHE A 170 -3.87 12.52 -6.04
N GLY A 171 -3.40 13.38 -6.94
CA GLY A 171 -4.07 13.92 -8.11
C GLY A 171 -3.12 14.11 -9.29
#